data_AF-A0A8J4BSQ2-F1
#
_entry.id   AF-A0A8J4BSQ2-F1
#
_cell.length_a   1.000
_cell.length_b   1.000
_cell.length_c   1.000
_cell.angle_alpha   90.00
_cell.angle_beta   90.00
_cell.angle_gamma   90.00
#
_symmetry.space_group_name_H-M   'P 1'
#
loop_
_entity.id
_entity.type
_entity.pdbx_description
1 polymer ?
#
loop_
_entity_poly.entity_id
_entity_poly.type
_entity_poly.pdbx_seq_one_letter_code
_entity_poly.pdbx_strand_id
1 'polypeptide(L)'
;MRMRILRMRRMEMRRMEMRRMRMRILKLRRMEMRRMIMRIMRMRRMEMRRMRMRILKLKRMEMRRMEMRRMRMRILKLRRMEMRRMRMRILKLRRMEMRRMRMIIMRMRRMEMR
;
A
#
# COMPACT_ATOMS: atom_id res chain seq x y z
N MET A 1 5.37 11.12 11.70
CA MET A 1 5.72 9.88 12.43
C MET A 1 6.89 9.16 11.76
N ARG A 2 7.90 8.73 12.53
CA ARG A 2 9.04 7.92 12.07
C ARG A 2 9.10 6.65 12.92
N MET A 3 9.10 5.48 12.29
CA MET A 3 9.18 4.18 12.97
C MET A 3 10.25 3.30 12.32
N ARG A 4 10.94 2.50 13.12
CA ARG A 4 11.94 1.55 12.60
C ARG A 4 11.27 0.25 12.14
N ILE A 5 10.54 -0.41 13.03
CA ILE A 5 9.90 -1.70 12.75
C ILE A 5 8.48 -1.69 13.32
N LEU A 6 7.52 -2.17 12.54
CA LEU A 6 6.18 -2.49 13.02
C LEU A 6 5.80 -3.90 12.54
N ARG A 7 5.39 -4.76 13.47
CA ARG A 7 4.89 -6.11 13.20
C ARG A 7 3.55 -6.29 13.89
N MET A 8 2.49 -6.60 13.14
CA MET A 8 1.18 -6.90 13.73
C MET A 8 0.50 -8.08 13.05
N ARG A 9 -0.26 -8.86 13.83
CA ARG A 9 -1.05 -9.98 13.32
C ARG A 9 -2.35 -9.51 12.66
N ARG A 10 -3.08 -8.60 13.30
CA ARG A 10 -4.32 -8.02 12.79
C ARG A 10 -4.34 -6.52 13.07
N MET A 11 -5.02 -5.78 12.20
CA MET A 11 -5.26 -4.36 12.33
C MET A 11 -6.57 -4.06 11.62
N GLU A 12 -7.47 -3.37 12.32
CA GLU A 12 -8.74 -2.92 11.77
C GLU A 12 -8.94 -1.44 12.12
N MET A 13 -9.27 -0.63 11.11
CA MET A 13 -9.44 0.81 11.30
C MET A 13 -10.53 1.38 10.40
N ARG A 14 -11.34 2.29 10.97
CA ARG A 14 -12.34 3.03 10.19
C ARG A 14 -11.70 4.16 9.37
N ARG A 15 -10.89 5.03 9.99
CA ARG A 15 -10.27 6.16 9.32
C ARG A 15 -8.84 6.37 9.82
N MET A 16 -7.96 6.80 8.92
CA MET A 16 -6.60 7.19 9.24
C MET A 16 -6.16 8.30 8.29
N GLU A 17 -5.68 9.40 8.87
CA GLU A 17 -5.15 10.54 8.12
C GLU A 17 -3.77 10.92 8.64
N MET A 18 -2.77 11.00 7.78
CA MET A 18 -1.45 11.50 8.19
C MET A 18 -0.78 12.37 7.13
N ARG A 19 -0.07 13.39 7.61
CA ARG A 19 0.74 14.26 6.76
C ARG A 19 2.05 13.57 6.31
N ARG A 20 2.77 12.92 7.23
CA ARG A 20 4.10 12.32 6.94
C ARG A 20 4.33 11.04 7.73
N MET A 21 4.68 9.97 7.02
CA MET A 21 5.13 8.70 7.60
C MET A 21 6.46 8.26 6.97
N ARG A 22 7.43 7.88 7.81
CA ARG A 22 8.66 7.19 7.42
C ARG A 22 8.77 5.87 8.17
N MET A 23 8.93 4.75 7.48
CA MET A 23 9.06 3.44 8.11
C MET A 23 10.13 2.55 7.45
N ARG A 24 10.99 1.89 8.24
CA ARG A 24 12.00 0.97 7.67
C ARG A 24 11.39 -0.40 7.36
N ILE A 25 10.62 -1.00 8.27
CA ILE A 25 10.02 -2.33 8.06
C ILE A 25 8.57 -2.34 8.57
N LEU A 26 7.65 -2.79 7.72
CA LEU A 26 6.28 -3.17 8.10
C LEU A 26 6.01 -4.62 7.77
N LYS A 27 5.52 -5.40 8.74
CA LYS A 27 4.99 -6.74 8.51
C LYS A 27 3.57 -6.86 9.05
N LEU A 28 2.61 -7.18 8.20
CA LEU A 28 1.20 -7.34 8.58
C LEU A 28 0.61 -8.65 8.05
N ARG A 29 -0.02 -9.44 8.91
CA ARG A 29 -0.74 -10.64 8.44
C ARG A 29 -2.12 -10.28 7.88
N ARG A 30 -2.91 -9.47 8.58
CA ARG A 30 -4.24 -9.03 8.13
C ARG A 30 -4.44 -7.55 8.40
N MET A 31 -4.96 -6.83 7.43
CA MET A 31 -5.37 -5.43 7.55
C MET A 31 -6.73 -5.23 6.89
N GLU A 32 -7.65 -4.61 7.64
CA GLU A 32 -8.91 -4.09 7.12
C GLU A 32 -9.01 -2.59 7.40
N MET A 33 -9.26 -1.79 6.36
CA MET A 33 -9.34 -0.34 6.51
C MET A 33 -10.41 0.28 5.61
N ARG A 34 -11.28 1.13 6.18
CA ARG A 34 -12.31 1.81 5.37
C ARG A 34 -11.73 3.02 4.62
N ARG A 35 -11.01 3.93 5.30
CA ARG A 35 -10.43 5.11 4.65
C ARG A 35 -9.02 5.40 5.13
N MET A 36 -8.12 5.63 4.18
CA MET A 36 -6.76 6.10 4.42
C MET A 36 -6.42 7.29 3.54
N ILE A 37 -5.96 8.38 4.15
CA ILE A 37 -5.45 9.56 3.45
C ILE A 37 -4.03 9.84 3.92
N MET A 38 -3.08 9.89 2.98
CA MET A 38 -1.69 10.25 3.29
C MET A 38 -1.14 11.27 2.32
N ARG A 39 -0.44 12.28 2.84
CA ARG A 39 0.28 13.23 1.99
C ARG A 39 1.64 12.68 1.57
N ILE A 40 2.44 12.14 2.49
CA ILE A 40 3.77 11.59 2.19
C ILE A 40 3.98 10.27 2.94
N MET A 41 4.34 9.23 2.20
CA MET A 41 4.77 7.94 2.73
C MET A 41 6.12 7.54 2.16
N ARG A 42 7.09 7.26 3.04
CA ARG A 42 8.38 6.66 2.66
C ARG A 42 8.58 5.35 3.39
N MET A 43 8.84 4.28 2.65
CA MET A 43 8.99 2.94 3.22
C MET A 43 10.11 2.12 2.58
N ARG A 44 10.93 1.46 3.41
CA ARG A 44 12.03 0.61 2.89
C ARG A 44 11.55 -0.81 2.57
N ARG A 45 10.80 -1.46 3.46
CA ARG A 45 10.25 -2.80 3.23
C ARG A 45 8.83 -2.91 3.77
N MET A 46 7.93 -3.47 2.97
CA MET A 46 6.59 -3.86 3.35
C MET A 46 6.34 -5.31 2.98
N GLU A 47 5.87 -6.11 3.93
CA GLU A 47 5.35 -7.46 3.70
C GLU A 47 3.92 -7.53 4.25
N MET A 48 2.95 -7.90 3.40
CA MET A 48 1.59 -8.10 3.88
C MET A 48 0.87 -9.27 3.22
N ARG A 49 0.23 -10.10 4.06
CA ARG A 49 -0.44 -11.33 3.60
C ARG A 49 -1.84 -11.07 3.06
N ARG A 50 -2.67 -10.31 3.79
CA ARG A 50 -4.06 -10.00 3.38
C ARG A 50 -4.38 -8.54 3.68
N MET A 51 -4.85 -7.83 2.66
CA MET A 51 -5.33 -6.45 2.77
C MET A 51 -6.73 -6.32 2.17
N ARG A 52 -7.62 -5.69 2.91
CA ARG A 52 -8.89 -5.15 2.40
C ARG A 52 -8.94 -3.66 2.67
N MET A 53 -9.12 -2.87 1.61
CA MET A 53 -9.16 -1.41 1.73
C MET A 53 -10.27 -0.81 0.88
N ARG A 54 -11.16 -0.01 1.48
CA ARG A 54 -12.24 0.61 0.69
C ARG A 54 -11.73 1.85 -0.05
N ILE A 55 -11.02 2.76 0.61
CA ILE A 55 -10.48 3.97 -0.02
C ILE A 55 -9.03 4.20 0.41
N LEU A 56 -8.14 4.36 -0.55
CA LEU A 56 -6.77 4.85 -0.37
C LEU A 56 -6.54 6.11 -1.20
N LYS A 57 -6.12 7.20 -0.56
CA LYS A 57 -5.61 8.40 -1.25
C LYS A 57 -4.16 8.67 -0.79
N LEU A 58 -3.19 8.61 -1.71
CA LEU A 58 -1.81 9.05 -1.44
C LEU A 58 -1.38 10.17 -2.40
N LYS A 59 -0.81 11.25 -1.85
CA LYS A 59 -0.22 12.32 -2.68
C LYS A 59 1.19 11.97 -3.16
N ARG A 60 2.05 11.43 -2.29
CA ARG A 60 3.40 10.97 -2.63
C ARG A 60 3.74 9.68 -1.89
N MET A 61 4.21 8.68 -2.64
CA MET A 61 4.68 7.41 -2.11
C MET A 61 6.05 7.08 -2.69
N GLU A 62 7.01 6.79 -1.80
CA GLU A 62 8.31 6.21 -2.16
C GLU A 62 8.46 4.88 -1.42
N MET A 63 8.71 3.81 -2.16
CA MET A 63 8.88 2.47 -1.60
C MET A 63 10.09 1.77 -2.24
N ARG A 64 10.91 1.07 -1.43
CA ARG A 64 12.01 0.25 -1.99
C ARG A 64 11.60 -1.19 -2.28
N ARG A 65 10.91 -1.87 -1.36
CA ARG A 65 10.46 -3.25 -1.56
C ARG A 65 9.06 -3.45 -0.99
N MET A 66 8.17 -4.02 -1.81
CA MET A 66 6.83 -4.43 -1.40
C MET A 66 6.57 -5.89 -1.80
N GLU A 67 6.09 -6.68 -0.85
CA GLU A 67 5.58 -8.03 -1.09
C GLU A 67 4.15 -8.17 -0.56
N MET A 68 3.22 -8.50 -1.45
CA MET A 68 1.80 -8.64 -1.17
C MET A 68 1.26 -9.99 -1.65
N ARG A 69 0.63 -10.77 -0.76
CA ARG A 69 -0.03 -12.02 -1.17
C ARG A 69 -1.44 -11.78 -1.71
N ARG A 70 -2.31 -11.07 -0.97
CA ARG A 70 -3.68 -10.80 -1.39
C ARG A 70 -4.05 -9.36 -1.06
N MET A 71 -4.42 -8.58 -2.08
CA MET A 71 -4.95 -7.24 -1.92
C MET A 71 -6.34 -7.15 -2.58
N ARG A 72 -7.32 -6.66 -1.83
CA ARG A 72 -8.61 -6.20 -2.37
C ARG A 72 -8.77 -4.73 -2.07
N MET A 73 -9.02 -3.93 -3.10
CA MET A 73 -9.20 -2.49 -2.95
C MET A 73 -10.38 -1.98 -3.78
N ARG A 74 -11.20 -1.10 -3.22
CA ARG A 74 -12.32 -0.51 -3.97
C ARG A 74 -11.90 0.76 -4.72
N ILE A 75 -11.20 1.68 -4.06
CA ILE A 75 -10.73 2.92 -4.68
C ILE A 75 -9.28 3.18 -4.32
N LEU A 76 -8.44 3.38 -5.33
CA LEU A 76 -7.06 3.83 -5.22
C LEU A 76 -6.87 5.15 -5.96
N LYS A 77 -6.45 6.20 -5.26
CA LYS A 77 -6.01 7.46 -5.87
C LYS A 77 -4.57 7.77 -5.50
N LEU A 78 -3.71 7.88 -6.51
CA LEU A 78 -2.28 8.14 -6.34
C LEU A 78 -1.81 9.28 -7.22
N ARG A 79 -1.25 10.34 -6.62
CA ARG A 79 -0.69 11.45 -7.41
C ARG A 79 0.74 11.20 -7.88
N ARG A 80 1.61 10.66 -7.02
CA ARG A 80 2.98 10.27 -7.39
C ARG A 80 3.38 9.00 -6.65
N MET A 81 3.86 8.01 -7.39
CA MET A 81 4.40 6.76 -6.86
C MET A 81 5.78 6.47 -7.45
N GLU A 82 6.74 6.18 -6.58
CA GLU A 82 8.04 5.62 -6.91
C GLU A 82 8.24 4.30 -6.16
N MET A 83 8.51 3.23 -6.90
CA MET A 83 8.52 1.88 -6.37
C MET A 83 9.64 1.06 -7.02
N ARG A 84 10.69 0.73 -6.26
CA ARG A 84 11.83 -0.01 -6.84
C ARG A 84 11.52 -1.48 -7.13
N ARG A 85 10.96 -2.22 -6.17
CA ARG A 85 10.60 -3.64 -6.35
C ARG A 85 9.22 -3.93 -5.77
N MET A 86 8.33 -4.47 -6.60
CA MET A 86 7.02 -4.95 -6.20
C MET A 86 6.84 -6.43 -6.58
N ARG A 87 6.37 -7.23 -5.63
CA ARG A 87 5.85 -8.58 -5.87
C ARG A 87 4.42 -8.67 -5.35
N MET A 88 3.48 -9.00 -6.22
CA MET A 88 2.06 -9.13 -5.87
C MET A 88 1.50 -10.45 -6.40
N ARG A 89 0.93 -11.30 -5.55
CA ARG A 89 0.33 -12.56 -6.02
C ARG A 89 -1.09 -12.33 -6.54
N ILE A 90 -1.95 -11.67 -5.78
CA ILE A 90 -3.34 -11.41 -6.16
C ILE A 90 -3.69 -9.96 -5.86
N LEU A 91 -4.11 -9.23 -6.89
CA LEU A 91 -4.75 -7.93 -6.80
C LEU A 91 -6.18 -8.01 -7.32
N LYS A 92 -7.14 -7.50 -6.54
CA LYS A 92 -8.46 -7.11 -7.04
C LYS A 92 -8.65 -5.62 -6.77
N LEU A 93 -8.87 -4.83 -7.79
CA LEU A 93 -9.07 -3.40 -7.68
C LEU A 93 -10.30 -2.98 -8.47
N ARG A 94 -11.16 -2.13 -7.89
CA ARG A 94 -12.29 -1.60 -8.64
C ARG A 94 -11.97 -0.34 -9.42
N ARG A 95 -11.53 0.71 -8.74
CA ARG A 95 -11.17 1.99 -9.38
C ARG A 95 -9.72 2.37 -9.06
N MET A 96 -8.97 2.73 -10.09
CA MET A 96 -7.63 3.30 -9.98
C MET A 96 -7.57 4.66 -10.68
N GLU A 97 -7.05 5.67 -9.98
CA GLU A 97 -6.59 6.91 -10.58
C GLU A 97 -5.12 7.08 -10.23
N MET A 98 -4.26 7.19 -11.24
CA MET A 98 -2.84 7.44 -11.04
C MET A 98 -2.31 8.52 -11.98
N ARG A 99 -1.68 9.57 -11.43
CA ARG A 99 -1.12 10.66 -12.24
C ARG A 99 0.33 10.43 -12.68
N ARG A 100 1.18 9.90 -11.80
CA ARG A 100 2.59 9.60 -12.12
C ARG A 100 3.05 8.35 -11.40
N MET A 101 3.68 7.46 -12.14
CA MET A 101 4.18 6.18 -11.67
C MET A 101 5.58 5.93 -12.21
N ARG A 102 6.51 5.55 -11.34
CA ARG A 102 7.81 4.99 -11.71
C ARG A 102 7.99 3.67 -10.98
N MET A 103 8.08 2.58 -11.74
CA MET A 103 8.40 1.24 -11.25
C MET A 103 9.60 0.67 -11.98
N ILE A 104 10.54 0.10 -11.23
CA ILE A 104 11.73 -0.55 -11.82
C ILE A 104 11.45 -2.03 -12.03
N ILE A 105 11.04 -2.74 -10.98
CA ILE A 105 10.73 -4.18 -11.05
C ILE A 105 9.32 -4.42 -10.51
N MET A 106 8.47 -5.01 -11.35
CA MET A 106 7.14 -5.45 -10.99
C MET A 106 6.95 -6.93 -11.36
N ARG A 107 6.54 -7.74 -10.39
CA ARG A 107 6.07 -9.11 -10.64
C ARG A 107 4.66 -9.26 -10.09
N MET A 108 3.72 -9.59 -10.96
CA MET A 108 2.33 -9.75 -10.60
C MET A 108 1.79 -11.05 -11.17
N ARG A 109 1.16 -11.90 -10.34
CA ARG A 109 0.64 -13.21 -10.79
C ARG A 109 -0.81 -13.13 -11.27
N ARG A 110 -1.67 -12.40 -10.56
CA ARG A 110 -3.08 -12.22 -10.92
C ARG A 110 -3.53 -10.81 -10.58
N MET A 111 -4.11 -10.14 -11.57
CA MET A 111 -4.75 -8.84 -11.44
C MET A 111 -6.18 -8.94 -11.98
N GLU A 112 -7.14 -8.46 -11.20
CA GLU A 112 -8.51 -8.24 -11.64
C GLU A 112 -8.84 -6.77 -11.43
N MET A 113 -9.22 -6.12 -12.53
CA MET A 113 -9.76 -4.75 -12.54
C MET A 113 -11.27 -4.86 -12.87
N ARG A 114 -12.12 -4.22 -12.07
CA ARG A 114 -13.59 -4.19 -12.27
C ARG A 114 -14.16 -2.82 -11.94
#